data_AF-A0A239XTL1-F1
#
_entry.id   AF-A0A239XTL1-F1
#
_cell.length_a   1.000
_cell.length_b   1.000
_cell.length_c   1.000
_cell.angle_alpha   90.00
_cell.angle_beta   90.00
_cell.angle_gamma   90.00
#
_symmetry.space_group_name_H-M   'P 1'
#
loop_
_entity.id
_entity.type
_entity.pdbx_description
1 polymer ?
#
loop_
_entity_poly.entity_id
_entity_poly.type
_entity_poly.pdbx_seq_one_letter_code
_entity_poly.pdbx_strand_id
1 'polypeptide(L)'
;MPVSQENINRWIDQANIDYIGHYIKAWIPFNAWYNNTYPQFNSDREKINTIKNDANTVRNAINMLLETDSQLSLEFKSHLATLIFQLQAQQINGRDGRISFDNIVKERNTINQKSIDFNRNRYFLRRTDGRFVGEVTSVQINVNKLSDSSSVFSYQHTEYDLVHLQNNAHYQGLSNQVKEQVRLCFQELEPSNIISVMQDEPREAPINYYVCDAYKLKRDIQNPNCYGHLVIRALIEILYQMRNVLFHGELVPNLEAQKAYNSAFHLLRIILEKIR
;
A
#
# COMPACT_ATOMS: atom_id res chain seq x y z
N MET A 1 -1.13 -26.95 48.19
CA MET A 1 -2.02 -27.42 47.09
C MET A 1 -1.26 -27.24 45.79
N PRO A 2 -1.31 -28.19 44.83
CA PRO A 2 -0.77 -27.94 43.51
C PRO A 2 -1.55 -26.78 42.90
N VAL A 3 -0.85 -25.76 42.40
CA VAL A 3 -1.50 -24.70 41.61
C VAL A 3 -2.12 -25.36 40.39
N SER A 4 -3.43 -25.19 40.18
CA SER A 4 -4.07 -25.77 38.99
C SER A 4 -3.45 -25.16 37.74
N GLN A 5 -3.22 -25.98 36.71
CA GLN A 5 -2.74 -25.50 35.41
C GLN A 5 -3.60 -24.35 34.86
N GLU A 6 -4.90 -24.38 35.17
CA GLU A 6 -5.85 -23.31 34.85
C GLU A 6 -5.50 -21.98 35.52
N ASN A 7 -5.09 -21.97 36.79
CA ASN A 7 -4.66 -20.75 37.47
C ASN A 7 -3.40 -20.16 36.83
N ILE A 8 -2.45 -21.01 36.43
CA ILE A 8 -1.23 -20.57 35.72
C ILE A 8 -1.62 -19.92 34.39
N ASN A 9 -2.48 -20.56 33.60
CA ASN A 9 -2.91 -20.04 32.30
C ASN A 9 -3.64 -18.69 32.45
N ARG A 10 -4.54 -18.54 33.43
CA ARG A 10 -5.25 -17.27 33.66
C ARG A 10 -4.31 -16.12 34.03
N TRP A 11 -3.26 -16.38 34.82
CA TRP A 11 -2.26 -15.36 35.14
C TRP A 11 -1.40 -14.99 33.93
N ILE A 12 -1.04 -15.96 33.09
CA ILE A 12 -0.36 -15.70 31.81
C ILE A 12 -1.25 -14.83 30.92
N ASP A 13 -2.54 -15.15 30.81
CA ASP A 13 -3.49 -14.40 30.00
C ASP A 13 -3.65 -12.96 30.49
N GLN A 14 -3.70 -12.75 31.81
CA GLN A 14 -3.78 -11.41 32.42
C GLN A 14 -2.49 -10.59 32.29
N ALA A 15 -1.33 -11.25 32.14
CA ALA A 15 -0.06 -10.55 31.93
C ALA A 15 0.08 -9.99 30.51
N ASN A 16 -0.77 -10.42 29.56
CA ASN A 16 -0.75 -9.92 28.20
C ASN A 16 -1.19 -8.46 28.13
N ILE A 17 -0.37 -7.63 27.49
CA ILE A 17 -0.69 -6.23 27.24
C ILE A 17 -1.63 -6.14 26.03
N ASP A 18 -2.74 -5.40 26.19
CA ASP A 18 -3.65 -5.09 25.09
C ASP A 18 -3.08 -3.98 24.20
N TYR A 19 -2.16 -4.34 23.30
CA TYR A 19 -1.57 -3.42 22.33
C TYR A 19 -2.57 -2.90 21.29
N ILE A 20 -3.63 -3.64 20.98
CA ILE A 20 -4.72 -3.15 20.12
C ILE A 20 -5.39 -1.92 20.78
N GLY A 21 -5.77 -2.04 22.06
CA GLY A 21 -6.33 -0.92 22.81
C GLY A 21 -5.37 0.26 22.94
N HIS A 22 -4.08 0.01 23.18
CA HIS A 22 -3.05 1.05 23.23
C HIS A 22 -2.83 1.72 21.88
N TYR A 23 -2.88 0.97 20.78
CA TYR A 23 -2.79 1.48 19.43
C TYR A 23 -3.94 2.45 19.11
N ILE A 24 -5.17 2.10 19.46
CA ILE A 24 -6.34 3.00 19.31
C ILE A 24 -6.12 4.28 20.12
N LYS A 25 -5.68 4.16 21.38
CA LYS A 25 -5.39 5.33 22.23
C LYS A 25 -4.30 6.22 21.66
N ALA A 26 -3.29 5.66 20.99
CA ALA A 26 -2.26 6.42 20.27
C ALA A 26 -2.78 7.02 18.95
N TRP A 27 -3.72 6.38 18.28
CA TRP A 27 -4.31 6.94 17.06
C TRP A 27 -5.17 8.17 17.31
N ILE A 28 -5.88 8.24 18.44
CA ILE A 28 -6.72 9.39 18.81
C ILE A 28 -5.98 10.74 18.73
N PRO A 29 -4.82 10.95 19.39
CA PRO A 29 -4.07 12.20 19.27
C PRO A 29 -3.51 12.42 17.86
N PHE A 30 -3.13 11.35 17.13
CA PHE A 30 -2.72 11.48 15.73
C PHE A 30 -3.86 12.00 14.85
N ASN A 31 -5.08 11.48 15.06
CA ASN A 31 -6.32 11.93 14.43
C ASN A 31 -6.64 13.39 14.78
N ALA A 32 -6.54 13.77 16.05
CA ALA A 32 -6.73 15.15 16.46
C ALA A 32 -5.71 16.08 15.78
N TRP A 33 -4.44 15.69 15.74
CA TRP A 33 -3.39 16.45 15.09
C TRP A 33 -3.68 16.67 13.60
N TYR A 34 -3.91 15.62 12.81
CA TYR A 34 -4.10 15.82 11.36
C TYR A 34 -5.40 16.54 11.02
N ASN A 35 -6.44 16.44 11.86
CA ASN A 35 -7.67 17.21 11.68
C ASN A 35 -7.46 18.70 11.93
N ASN A 36 -6.62 19.05 12.90
CA ASN A 36 -6.24 20.43 13.18
C ASN A 36 -5.25 20.99 12.14
N THR A 37 -4.32 20.17 11.65
CA THR A 37 -3.32 20.59 10.65
C THR A 37 -3.92 20.78 9.25
N TYR A 38 -4.94 19.99 8.89
CA TYR A 38 -5.53 20.01 7.56
C TYR A 38 -7.06 20.22 7.59
N PRO A 39 -7.56 21.35 8.13
CA PRO A 39 -8.98 21.61 8.27
C PRO A 39 -9.71 21.76 6.93
N GLN A 40 -8.98 22.03 5.85
CA GLN A 40 -9.54 22.18 4.51
C GLN A 40 -10.00 20.87 3.86
N PHE A 41 -9.57 19.71 4.38
CA PHE A 41 -9.95 18.41 3.84
C PHE A 41 -11.09 17.78 4.64
N ASN A 42 -12.04 17.19 3.92
CA ASN A 42 -13.26 16.64 4.51
C ASN A 42 -13.16 15.13 4.82
N SER A 43 -12.16 14.44 4.27
CA SER A 43 -11.95 13.01 4.51
C SER A 43 -10.60 12.70 5.13
N ASP A 44 -10.56 11.65 5.98
CA ASP A 44 -9.31 11.08 6.49
C ASP A 44 -8.37 10.68 5.35
N ARG A 45 -8.92 10.20 4.23
CA ARG A 45 -8.13 9.75 3.08
C ARG A 45 -7.33 10.88 2.45
N GLU A 46 -7.93 12.05 2.27
CA GLU A 46 -7.23 13.24 1.76
C GLU A 46 -6.10 13.66 2.71
N LYS A 47 -6.38 13.72 4.01
CA LYS A 47 -5.40 14.10 5.04
C LYS A 47 -4.21 13.14 5.08
N ILE A 48 -4.48 11.84 5.07
CA ILE A 48 -3.45 10.79 5.06
C ILE A 48 -2.63 10.86 3.77
N ASN A 49 -3.25 11.11 2.61
CA ASN A 49 -2.52 11.30 1.35
C ASN A 49 -1.61 12.54 1.40
N THR A 50 -2.07 13.64 1.98
CA THR A 50 -1.22 14.83 2.20
C THR A 50 -0.06 14.53 3.14
N ILE A 51 -0.28 13.84 4.27
CA ILE A 51 0.80 13.46 5.21
C ILE A 51 1.88 12.61 4.52
N LYS A 52 1.47 11.70 3.63
CA LYS A 52 2.35 10.81 2.88
C LYS A 52 3.18 11.51 1.81
N ASN A 53 2.56 12.47 1.09
CA ASN A 53 3.10 13.00 -0.14
C ASN A 53 3.75 14.38 0.01
N ASP A 54 3.26 15.20 0.93
CA ASP A 54 3.67 16.60 1.08
C ASP A 54 4.64 16.77 2.25
N ALA A 55 5.40 17.87 2.26
CA ALA A 55 6.30 18.16 3.39
C ALA A 55 5.49 18.50 4.64
N ASN A 56 5.77 17.84 5.76
CA ASN A 56 5.10 18.05 7.03
C ASN A 56 5.94 17.49 8.19
N THR A 57 5.56 17.82 9.43
CA THR A 57 6.30 17.43 10.63
C THR A 57 6.50 15.92 10.76
N VAL A 58 5.48 15.10 10.47
CA VAL A 58 5.55 13.63 10.56
C VAL A 58 6.52 13.08 9.52
N ARG A 59 6.37 13.48 8.25
CA ARG A 59 7.25 13.05 7.17
C ARG A 59 8.71 13.39 7.47
N ASN A 60 8.96 14.63 7.88
CA ASN A 60 10.32 15.10 8.17
C ASN A 60 10.93 14.35 9.35
N ALA A 61 10.13 14.07 10.39
CA ALA A 61 10.55 13.32 11.56
C ALA A 61 10.94 11.87 11.20
N ILE A 62 10.08 11.16 10.45
CA ILE A 62 10.38 9.79 10.03
C ILE A 62 11.62 9.76 9.11
N ASN A 63 11.74 10.72 8.18
CA ASN A 63 12.93 10.83 7.33
C ASN A 63 14.21 10.97 8.17
N MET A 64 14.19 11.82 9.19
CA MET A 64 15.31 11.99 10.12
C MET A 64 15.64 10.71 10.90
N LEU A 65 14.61 10.00 11.39
CA LEU A 65 14.78 8.72 12.11
C LEU A 65 15.40 7.63 11.22
N LEU A 66 15.13 7.66 9.91
CA LEU A 66 15.75 6.73 8.95
C LEU A 66 17.21 7.10 8.63
N GLU A 67 17.50 8.40 8.48
CA GLU A 67 18.82 8.91 8.06
C GLU A 67 19.87 8.97 9.19
N THR A 68 19.48 8.75 10.45
CA THR A 68 20.37 8.90 11.62
C THR A 68 20.48 7.62 12.43
N ASP A 69 21.49 7.54 13.31
CA ASP A 69 21.76 6.39 14.18
C ASP A 69 21.72 6.77 15.67
N SER A 70 20.84 7.72 16.02
CA SER A 70 20.54 7.98 17.43
C SER A 70 19.87 6.76 18.08
N GLN A 71 19.90 6.65 19.41
CA GLN A 71 19.23 5.56 20.13
C GLN A 71 17.75 5.43 19.72
N LEU A 72 17.03 6.56 19.60
CA LEU A 72 15.64 6.60 19.16
C LEU A 72 15.47 6.16 17.70
N SER A 73 16.45 6.49 16.84
CA SER A 73 16.47 6.09 15.44
C SER A 73 16.65 4.58 15.29
N LEU A 74 17.54 3.99 16.10
CA LEU A 74 17.75 2.54 16.15
C LEU A 74 16.51 1.81 16.67
N GLU A 75 15.89 2.32 17.73
CA GLU A 75 14.62 1.80 18.26
C GLU A 75 13.50 1.87 17.23
N PHE A 76 13.36 3.00 16.52
CA PHE A 76 12.41 3.15 15.43
C PHE A 76 12.63 2.13 14.31
N LYS A 77 13.89 1.97 13.85
CA LYS A 77 14.25 0.99 12.81
C LYS A 77 13.96 -0.44 13.25
N SER A 78 14.16 -0.78 14.53
CA SER A 78 13.86 -2.11 15.06
C SER A 78 12.36 -2.38 15.19
N HIS A 79 11.57 -1.40 15.63
CA HIS A 79 10.11 -1.53 15.59
C HIS A 79 9.56 -1.63 14.16
N LEU A 80 10.17 -0.92 13.20
CA LEU A 80 9.84 -1.03 11.78
C LEU A 80 10.13 -2.44 11.25
N ALA A 81 11.31 -2.98 11.53
CA ALA A 81 11.68 -4.36 11.21
C ALA A 81 10.72 -5.39 11.82
N THR A 82 10.34 -5.19 13.08
CA THR A 82 9.39 -6.07 13.76
C THR A 82 8.01 -5.98 13.12
N LEU A 83 7.53 -4.79 12.76
CA LEU A 83 6.25 -4.63 12.07
C LEU A 83 6.25 -5.34 10.70
N ILE A 84 7.34 -5.20 9.92
CA ILE A 84 7.51 -5.92 8.65
C ILE A 84 7.39 -7.43 8.89
N PHE A 85 8.15 -7.96 9.84
CA PHE A 85 8.11 -9.38 10.19
C PHE A 85 6.72 -9.85 10.58
N GLN A 86 6.02 -9.12 11.47
CA GLN A 86 4.70 -9.52 11.95
C GLN A 86 3.66 -9.46 10.83
N LEU A 87 3.69 -8.47 9.93
CA LEU A 87 2.78 -8.42 8.77
C LEU A 87 3.10 -9.49 7.71
N GLN A 88 4.36 -9.95 7.65
CA GLN A 88 4.76 -11.07 6.79
C GLN A 88 4.39 -12.44 7.38
N ALA A 89 4.42 -12.58 8.71
CA ALA A 89 4.01 -13.80 9.40
C ALA A 89 2.49 -13.90 9.55
N GLN A 90 1.83 -12.78 9.82
CA GLN A 90 0.39 -12.67 10.06
C GLN A 90 -0.30 -12.14 8.82
N GLN A 91 -1.29 -12.86 8.30
CA GLN A 91 -2.12 -12.36 7.21
C GLN A 91 -3.19 -11.39 7.76
N ILE A 92 -2.78 -10.16 8.06
CA ILE A 92 -3.73 -9.08 8.35
C ILE A 92 -4.19 -8.51 7.00
N ASN A 93 -5.46 -8.74 6.69
CA ASN A 93 -6.10 -8.22 5.48
C ASN A 93 -6.87 -6.94 5.82
N GLY A 94 -6.68 -5.91 5.00
CA GLY A 94 -7.59 -4.78 4.93
C GLY A 94 -8.49 -4.88 3.70
N ARG A 95 -9.23 -3.81 3.44
CA ARG A 95 -10.14 -3.69 2.28
C ARG A 95 -9.47 -4.02 0.94
N ASP A 96 -8.20 -3.66 0.80
CA ASP A 96 -7.43 -3.76 -0.44
C ASP A 96 -6.59 -5.05 -0.53
N GLY A 97 -6.85 -6.00 0.37
CA GLY A 97 -6.09 -7.24 0.51
C GLY A 97 -5.08 -7.17 1.65
N ARG A 98 -4.04 -8.00 1.56
CA ARG A 98 -3.02 -8.13 2.60
C ARG A 98 -2.27 -6.81 2.83
N ILE A 99 -2.18 -6.39 4.08
CA ILE A 99 -1.36 -5.25 4.51
C ILE A 99 0.10 -5.70 4.60
N SER A 100 0.97 -5.26 3.68
CA SER A 100 2.41 -5.50 3.77
C SER A 100 3.26 -4.41 3.11
N PHE A 101 4.53 -4.31 3.49
CA PHE A 101 5.47 -3.35 2.87
C PHE A 101 5.79 -3.66 1.40
N ASP A 102 5.44 -4.86 0.92
CA ASP A 102 5.68 -5.29 -0.46
C ASP A 102 4.64 -4.73 -1.43
N ASN A 103 3.41 -4.46 -0.96
CA ASN A 103 2.28 -4.16 -1.83
C ASN A 103 1.45 -2.91 -1.45
N ILE A 104 1.79 -2.22 -0.36
CA ILE A 104 0.96 -1.13 0.17
C ILE A 104 1.03 0.16 -0.65
N VAL A 105 2.19 0.46 -1.26
CA VAL A 105 2.36 1.71 -2.02
C VAL A 105 1.85 1.48 -3.44
N LYS A 106 0.66 2.02 -3.71
CA LYS A 106 0.06 2.07 -5.04
C LYS A 106 0.28 3.44 -5.66
N GLU A 107 0.77 3.46 -6.88
CA GLU A 107 0.85 4.67 -7.71
C GLU A 107 -0.03 4.56 -8.94
N ARG A 108 -0.54 5.70 -9.40
CA ARG A 108 -1.32 5.74 -10.64
C ARG A 108 -0.41 5.37 -11.80
N ASN A 109 -0.82 4.39 -12.59
CA ASN A 109 -0.12 4.08 -13.82
C ASN A 109 -0.39 5.20 -14.84
N THR A 110 0.66 5.89 -15.27
CA THR A 110 0.56 6.99 -16.24
C THR A 110 0.25 6.51 -17.66
N ILE A 111 0.48 5.23 -17.94
CA ILE A 111 0.04 4.58 -19.18
C ILE A 111 -1.45 4.30 -19.05
N ASN A 112 -2.25 5.21 -19.58
CA ASN A 112 -3.71 5.10 -19.63
C ASN A 112 -4.24 4.89 -21.05
N GLN A 113 -3.37 4.86 -22.05
CA GLN A 113 -3.73 4.56 -23.43
C GLN A 113 -2.60 3.83 -24.14
N LYS A 114 -2.97 2.94 -25.07
CA LYS A 114 -2.05 2.21 -25.92
C LYS A 114 -2.62 2.14 -27.32
N SER A 115 -1.81 2.47 -28.32
CA SER A 115 -2.13 2.29 -29.73
C SER A 115 -0.97 1.59 -30.41
N ILE A 116 -1.20 0.41 -30.98
CA ILE A 116 -0.18 -0.36 -31.70
C ILE A 116 -0.77 -1.03 -32.94
N ASP A 117 0.07 -1.18 -33.95
CA ASP A 117 -0.23 -2.01 -35.13
C ASP A 117 0.47 -3.35 -34.94
N PHE A 118 -0.28 -4.45 -35.04
CA PHE A 118 0.28 -5.79 -34.91
C PHE A 118 -0.42 -6.74 -35.89
N ASN A 119 0.40 -7.36 -36.76
CA ASN A 119 -0.07 -8.18 -37.88
C ASN A 119 -1.01 -7.39 -38.82
N ARG A 120 -2.29 -7.78 -38.95
CA ARG A 120 -3.27 -7.15 -39.83
C ARG A 120 -4.21 -6.17 -39.12
N ASN A 121 -4.00 -5.93 -37.83
CA ASN A 121 -4.92 -5.16 -36.99
C ASN A 121 -4.21 -4.00 -36.27
N ARG A 122 -4.94 -2.91 -36.07
CA ARG A 122 -4.62 -1.82 -35.15
C ARG A 122 -5.40 -2.03 -33.85
N TYR A 123 -4.69 -1.94 -32.73
CA TYR A 123 -5.23 -2.08 -31.38
C TYR A 123 -5.18 -0.72 -30.71
N PHE A 124 -6.33 -0.20 -30.29
CA PHE A 124 -6.44 1.02 -29.51
C PHE A 124 -7.15 0.71 -28.20
N LEU A 125 -6.48 0.95 -27.08
CA LEU A 125 -7.04 0.80 -25.75
C LEU A 125 -6.88 2.12 -24.99
N ARG A 126 -7.90 2.47 -24.21
CA ARG A 126 -7.87 3.65 -23.35
C ARG A 126 -8.60 3.38 -22.04
N ARG A 127 -8.00 3.80 -20.95
CA ARG A 127 -8.54 3.85 -19.59
C ARG A 127 -8.76 5.31 -19.20
N THR A 128 -9.86 5.59 -18.52
CA THR A 128 -10.13 6.89 -17.91
C THR A 128 -10.16 6.70 -16.40
N ASP A 129 -9.25 7.39 -15.70
CA ASP A 129 -9.12 7.27 -14.25
C ASP A 129 -10.16 8.13 -13.52
N GLY A 130 -10.54 7.68 -12.33
CA GLY A 130 -11.33 8.44 -11.39
C GLY A 130 -10.49 9.41 -10.55
N ARG A 131 -11.07 9.83 -9.43
CA ARG A 131 -10.44 10.74 -8.47
C ARG A 131 -9.33 10.04 -7.68
N PHE A 132 -9.54 8.77 -7.31
CA PHE A 132 -8.60 8.02 -6.48
C PHE A 132 -7.65 7.15 -7.32
N VAL A 133 -6.55 6.68 -6.71
CA VAL A 133 -5.64 5.72 -7.36
C VAL A 133 -6.35 4.37 -7.47
N GLY A 134 -6.25 3.70 -8.62
CA GLY A 134 -6.94 2.44 -8.89
C GLY A 134 -8.38 2.61 -9.39
N GLU A 135 -9.01 3.76 -9.13
CA GLU A 135 -10.37 4.04 -9.57
C GLU A 135 -10.41 4.28 -11.09
N VAL A 136 -11.32 3.58 -11.77
CA VAL A 136 -11.53 3.67 -13.22
C VAL A 136 -12.98 4.02 -13.46
N THR A 137 -13.22 4.94 -14.40
CA THR A 137 -14.56 5.39 -14.80
C THR A 137 -14.97 4.89 -16.17
N SER A 138 -14.00 4.53 -17.00
CA SER A 138 -14.23 3.97 -18.33
C SER A 138 -13.00 3.24 -18.84
N VAL A 139 -13.23 2.11 -19.52
CA VAL A 139 -12.27 1.40 -20.36
C VAL A 139 -12.87 1.26 -21.74
N GLN A 140 -12.11 1.61 -22.77
CA GLN A 140 -12.46 1.47 -24.16
C GLN A 140 -11.41 0.65 -24.89
N ILE A 141 -11.84 -0.32 -25.69
CA ILE A 141 -11.00 -1.12 -26.57
C ILE A 141 -11.61 -1.09 -27.96
N ASN A 142 -10.80 -0.75 -28.96
CA ASN A 142 -11.16 -0.83 -30.36
C ASN A 142 -10.04 -1.58 -31.09
N VAL A 143 -10.42 -2.62 -31.82
CA VAL A 143 -9.53 -3.34 -32.73
C VAL A 143 -10.09 -3.19 -34.13
N ASN A 144 -9.28 -2.69 -35.05
CA ASN A 144 -9.68 -2.43 -36.42
C ASN A 144 -8.69 -3.08 -37.39
N LYS A 145 -9.15 -3.53 -38.56
CA LYS A 145 -8.24 -4.03 -39.59
C LYS A 145 -7.43 -2.87 -40.18
N LEU A 146 -6.16 -3.13 -40.48
CA LEU A 146 -5.28 -2.13 -41.13
C LEU A 146 -5.65 -1.89 -42.59
N SER A 147 -6.29 -2.85 -43.24
CA SER A 147 -6.62 -2.78 -44.68
C SER A 147 -7.74 -1.78 -45.00
N ASP A 148 -8.77 -1.73 -44.16
CA ASP A 148 -10.02 -0.99 -44.46
C ASP A 148 -10.60 -0.28 -43.23
N SER A 149 -9.90 -0.28 -42.10
CA SER A 149 -10.37 0.26 -40.81
C SER A 149 -11.66 -0.38 -40.27
N SER A 150 -12.14 -1.50 -40.84
CA SER A 150 -13.32 -2.20 -40.34
C SER A 150 -13.10 -2.70 -38.92
N SER A 151 -14.13 -2.60 -38.08
CA SER A 151 -14.06 -3.04 -36.68
C SER A 151 -14.00 -4.57 -36.59
N VAL A 152 -12.99 -5.07 -35.90
CA VAL A 152 -12.81 -6.47 -35.53
C VAL A 152 -13.38 -6.72 -34.13
N PHE A 153 -13.19 -5.77 -33.22
CA PHE A 153 -13.68 -5.84 -31.85
C PHE A 153 -13.88 -4.42 -31.29
N SER A 154 -14.95 -4.24 -30.53
CA SER A 154 -15.15 -3.03 -29.73
C SER A 154 -15.69 -3.44 -28.37
N TYR A 155 -15.18 -2.79 -27.33
CA TYR A 155 -15.58 -3.05 -25.95
C TYR A 155 -15.53 -1.75 -25.17
N GLN A 156 -16.54 -1.56 -24.32
CA GLN A 156 -16.59 -0.49 -23.36
C GLN A 156 -17.10 -1.02 -22.02
N HIS A 157 -16.48 -0.59 -20.94
CA HIS A 157 -16.90 -0.93 -19.59
C HIS A 157 -16.55 0.21 -18.63
N THR A 158 -17.21 0.27 -17.48
CA THR A 158 -17.00 1.32 -16.47
C THR A 158 -15.88 0.97 -15.49
N GLU A 159 -15.43 -0.28 -15.49
CA GLU A 159 -14.41 -0.79 -14.56
C GLU A 159 -13.24 -1.43 -15.32
N TYR A 160 -12.07 -1.48 -14.67
CA TYR A 160 -10.95 -2.27 -15.14
C TYR A 160 -11.09 -3.70 -14.64
N ASP A 161 -11.71 -4.55 -15.46
CA ASP A 161 -11.96 -5.96 -15.13
C ASP A 161 -11.58 -6.86 -16.31
N LEU A 162 -10.47 -7.59 -16.14
CA LEU A 162 -9.98 -8.55 -17.12
C LEU A 162 -10.90 -9.76 -17.26
N VAL A 163 -11.54 -10.20 -16.17
CA VAL A 163 -12.44 -11.35 -16.16
C VAL A 163 -13.72 -11.00 -16.92
N HIS A 164 -14.28 -9.82 -16.68
CA HIS A 164 -15.43 -9.33 -17.45
C HIS A 164 -15.11 -9.20 -18.94
N LEU A 165 -13.95 -8.64 -19.29
CA LEU A 165 -13.48 -8.57 -20.68
C LEU A 165 -13.36 -9.97 -21.30
N GLN A 166 -12.75 -10.91 -20.59
CA GLN A 166 -12.57 -12.29 -21.07
C GLN A 166 -13.90 -13.03 -21.22
N ASN A 167 -14.89 -12.76 -20.37
CA ASN A 167 -16.21 -13.39 -20.46
C ASN A 167 -17.12 -12.77 -21.54
N ASN A 168 -16.72 -11.67 -22.17
CA ASN A 168 -17.48 -11.06 -23.25
C ASN A 168 -17.57 -11.99 -24.48
N ALA A 169 -18.79 -12.22 -24.98
CA ALA A 169 -19.04 -13.13 -26.11
C ALA A 169 -18.28 -12.75 -27.39
N HIS A 170 -18.16 -11.45 -27.69
CA HIS A 170 -17.41 -10.98 -28.87
C HIS A 170 -15.91 -11.19 -28.68
N TYR A 171 -15.39 -10.98 -27.46
CA TYR A 171 -13.99 -11.31 -27.14
C TYR A 171 -13.72 -12.80 -27.32
N GLN A 172 -14.63 -13.66 -26.85
CA GLN A 172 -14.51 -15.11 -26.98
C GLN A 172 -14.54 -15.60 -28.44
N GLY A 173 -15.21 -14.89 -29.34
CA GLY A 173 -15.22 -15.17 -30.78
C GLY A 173 -13.94 -14.78 -31.54
N LEU A 174 -13.00 -14.05 -30.91
CA LEU A 174 -11.76 -13.62 -31.55
C LEU A 174 -10.77 -14.77 -31.74
N SER A 175 -9.85 -14.62 -32.70
CA SER A 175 -8.72 -15.53 -32.81
C SER A 175 -7.78 -15.41 -31.61
N ASN A 176 -7.09 -16.50 -31.26
CA ASN A 176 -6.17 -16.54 -30.11
C ASN A 176 -5.10 -15.44 -30.17
N GLN A 177 -4.60 -15.12 -31.37
CA GLN A 177 -3.64 -14.03 -31.55
C GLN A 177 -4.21 -12.66 -31.14
N VAL A 178 -5.45 -12.36 -31.55
CA VAL A 178 -6.10 -11.09 -31.21
C VAL A 178 -6.44 -11.04 -29.73
N LYS A 179 -6.95 -12.15 -29.16
CA LYS A 179 -7.21 -12.27 -27.71
C LYS A 179 -5.97 -11.94 -26.89
N GLU A 180 -4.86 -12.57 -27.23
CA GLU A 180 -3.59 -12.39 -26.52
C GLU A 180 -3.07 -10.96 -26.65
N GLN A 181 -3.13 -10.38 -27.85
CA GLN A 181 -2.66 -9.00 -28.02
C GLN A 181 -3.52 -7.97 -27.27
N VAL A 182 -4.84 -8.15 -27.26
CA VAL A 182 -5.74 -7.33 -26.42
C VAL A 182 -5.39 -7.50 -24.95
N ARG A 183 -5.16 -8.74 -24.48
CA ARG A 183 -4.81 -9.04 -23.09
C ARG A 183 -3.51 -8.35 -22.67
N LEU A 184 -2.47 -8.41 -23.49
CA LEU A 184 -1.18 -7.76 -23.23
C LEU A 184 -1.33 -6.24 -23.14
N CYS A 185 -2.01 -5.62 -24.12
CA CYS A 185 -2.25 -4.17 -24.08
C CYS A 185 -3.12 -3.77 -22.89
N PHE A 186 -4.10 -4.60 -22.51
CA PHE A 186 -4.97 -4.33 -21.38
C PHE A 186 -4.18 -4.34 -20.07
N GLN A 187 -3.27 -5.29 -19.88
CA GLN A 187 -2.38 -5.37 -18.70
C GLN A 187 -1.42 -4.18 -18.59
N GLU A 188 -0.92 -3.65 -19.71
CA GLU A 188 -0.13 -2.40 -19.68
C GLU A 188 -0.93 -1.19 -19.16
N LEU A 189 -2.26 -1.26 -19.24
CA LEU A 189 -3.21 -0.27 -18.75
C LEU A 189 -3.73 -0.61 -17.33
N GLU A 190 -3.09 -1.49 -16.56
CA GLU A 190 -3.43 -1.71 -15.14
C GLU A 190 -3.49 -0.36 -14.39
N PRO A 191 -4.56 -0.03 -13.64
CA PRO A 191 -4.80 1.31 -13.12
C PRO A 191 -3.77 1.79 -12.09
N SER A 192 -3.11 0.85 -11.41
CA SER A 192 -2.09 1.17 -10.43
C SER A 192 -0.89 0.25 -10.51
N ASN A 193 0.29 0.83 -10.33
CA ASN A 193 1.53 0.11 -10.13
C ASN A 193 1.78 -0.08 -8.64
N ILE A 194 2.15 -1.29 -8.25
CA ILE A 194 2.59 -1.60 -6.90
C ILE A 194 4.10 -1.34 -6.79
N ILE A 195 4.48 -0.55 -5.79
CA ILE A 195 5.88 -0.27 -5.48
C ILE A 195 6.24 -0.99 -4.18
N SER A 196 7.02 -2.05 -4.28
CA SER A 196 7.61 -2.68 -3.09
C SER A 196 8.61 -1.75 -2.43
N VAL A 197 8.52 -1.63 -1.11
CA VAL A 197 9.46 -0.87 -0.27
C VAL A 197 10.70 -1.70 0.08
N MET A 198 10.66 -3.01 -0.10
CA MET A 198 11.80 -3.89 0.17
C MET A 198 12.91 -3.70 -0.86
N GLN A 199 14.17 -3.70 -0.42
CA GLN A 199 15.34 -3.62 -1.30
C GLN A 199 16.00 -4.99 -1.46
N ASP A 200 15.72 -5.64 -2.59
CA ASP A 200 16.32 -6.93 -2.93
C ASP A 200 17.74 -6.80 -3.52
N GLU A 201 18.03 -5.68 -4.19
CA GLU A 201 19.33 -5.42 -4.84
C GLU A 201 20.06 -4.20 -4.23
N PRO A 202 20.58 -4.30 -2.99
CA PRO A 202 21.22 -3.18 -2.31
C PRO A 202 22.51 -2.76 -3.00
N ARG A 203 22.74 -1.45 -3.10
CA ARG A 203 23.97 -0.82 -3.60
C ARG A 203 24.57 0.04 -2.51
N GLU A 204 25.87 -0.11 -2.28
CA GLU A 204 26.61 0.69 -1.30
C GLU A 204 27.15 2.00 -1.88
N ALA A 205 27.20 2.13 -3.21
CA ALA A 205 27.65 3.34 -3.89
C ALA A 205 26.79 3.64 -5.14
N PRO A 206 25.94 4.68 -5.13
CA PRO A 206 25.48 5.41 -3.95
C PRO A 206 24.62 4.51 -3.05
N ILE A 207 24.64 4.74 -1.73
CA ILE A 207 23.77 4.02 -0.78
C ILE A 207 22.31 4.26 -1.17
N ASN A 208 21.63 3.19 -1.55
CA ASN A 208 20.23 3.20 -1.98
C ASN A 208 19.29 2.42 -1.04
N TYR A 209 19.72 2.14 0.19
CA TYR A 209 18.90 1.40 1.15
C TYR A 209 19.11 1.84 2.59
N TYR A 210 18.11 1.54 3.42
CA TYR A 210 18.17 1.58 4.87
C TYR A 210 18.29 0.16 5.43
N VAL A 211 19.09 -0.01 6.47
CA VAL A 211 19.14 -1.26 7.26
C VAL A 211 18.21 -1.12 8.46
N CYS A 212 17.27 -2.06 8.59
CA CYS A 212 16.33 -2.18 9.70
C CYS A 212 16.38 -3.63 10.18
N ASP A 213 17.27 -3.92 11.14
CA ASP A 213 17.61 -5.28 11.57
C ASP A 213 17.86 -6.22 10.38
N ALA A 214 17.04 -7.26 10.20
CA ALA A 214 17.16 -8.24 9.13
C ALA A 214 16.68 -7.74 7.75
N TYR A 215 16.06 -6.56 7.68
CA TYR A 215 15.42 -6.05 6.48
C TYR A 215 16.19 -4.88 5.87
N LYS A 216 16.13 -4.80 4.53
CA LYS A 216 16.65 -3.67 3.76
C LYS A 216 15.50 -2.98 3.06
N LEU A 217 15.38 -1.66 3.24
CA LEU A 217 14.31 -0.85 2.67
C LEU A 217 14.85 0.12 1.64
N LYS A 218 14.10 0.37 0.57
CA LYS A 218 14.48 1.28 -0.50
C LYS A 218 14.67 2.71 0.01
N ARG A 219 15.76 3.32 -0.43
CA ARG A 219 16.06 4.74 -0.27
C ARG A 219 15.84 5.44 -1.62
N ASP A 220 14.96 6.44 -1.65
CA ASP A 220 14.62 7.21 -2.83
C ASP A 220 15.70 8.25 -3.15
N ILE A 221 16.78 7.80 -3.80
CA ILE A 221 17.91 8.65 -4.19
C ILE A 221 17.54 9.76 -5.17
N GLN A 222 16.36 9.71 -5.80
CA GLN A 222 15.88 10.74 -6.72
C GLN A 222 15.16 11.89 -5.99
N ASN A 223 14.85 11.72 -4.70
CA ASN A 223 14.20 12.72 -3.87
C ASN A 223 15.17 13.28 -2.82
N PRO A 224 16.02 14.28 -3.17
CA PRO A 224 17.05 14.78 -2.26
C PRO A 224 16.50 15.44 -0.99
N ASN A 225 15.22 15.84 -1.01
CA ASN A 225 14.56 16.44 0.15
C ASN A 225 14.00 15.39 1.13
N CYS A 226 13.85 14.13 0.70
CA CYS A 226 13.27 13.07 1.50
C CYS A 226 13.61 11.69 0.91
N TYR A 227 14.80 11.21 1.20
CA TYR A 227 15.25 9.89 0.77
C TYR A 227 14.38 8.75 1.33
N GLY A 228 13.72 8.95 2.48
CA GLY A 228 12.82 7.98 3.11
C GLY A 228 11.42 7.92 2.51
N HIS A 229 11.16 8.61 1.40
CA HIS A 229 9.80 8.86 0.91
C HIS A 229 8.93 7.60 0.75
N LEU A 230 9.46 6.53 0.15
CA LEU A 230 8.73 5.27 -0.03
C LEU A 230 8.40 4.60 1.31
N VAL A 231 9.36 4.56 2.23
CA VAL A 231 9.18 3.98 3.58
C VAL A 231 8.12 4.75 4.36
N ILE A 232 8.13 6.09 4.27
CA ILE A 232 7.15 6.96 4.93
C ILE A 232 5.75 6.71 4.38
N ARG A 233 5.62 6.68 3.05
CA ARG A 233 4.34 6.41 2.39
C ARG A 233 3.76 5.07 2.82
N ALA A 234 4.59 4.02 2.85
CA ALA A 234 4.18 2.71 3.30
C ALA A 234 3.80 2.69 4.78
N LEU A 235 4.66 3.21 5.66
CA LEU A 235 4.40 3.17 7.10
C LEU A 235 3.09 3.89 7.46
N ILE A 236 2.89 5.11 6.96
CA ILE A 236 1.67 5.88 7.24
C ILE A 236 0.43 5.18 6.67
N GLU A 237 0.53 4.59 5.47
CA GLU A 237 -0.58 3.84 4.89
C GLU A 237 -0.89 2.56 5.68
N ILE A 238 0.12 1.81 6.10
CA ILE A 238 -0.02 0.60 6.93
C ILE A 238 -0.68 0.95 8.25
N LEU A 239 -0.18 1.96 8.97
CA LEU A 239 -0.79 2.39 10.22
C LEU A 239 -2.26 2.77 9.99
N TYR A 240 -2.56 3.56 8.96
CA TYR A 240 -3.95 3.91 8.66
C TYR A 240 -4.83 2.70 8.33
N GLN A 241 -4.34 1.74 7.55
CA GLN A 241 -5.11 0.54 7.21
C GLN A 241 -5.33 -0.35 8.43
N MET A 242 -4.30 -0.56 9.26
CA MET A 242 -4.45 -1.28 10.54
C MET A 242 -5.52 -0.62 11.41
N ARG A 243 -5.53 0.72 11.51
CA ARG A 243 -6.62 1.44 12.17
C ARG A 243 -7.98 1.10 11.56
N ASN A 244 -8.13 1.16 10.24
CA ASN A 244 -9.42 0.89 9.59
C ASN A 244 -9.92 -0.53 9.85
N VAL A 245 -9.05 -1.54 9.78
CA VAL A 245 -9.41 -2.93 10.07
C VAL A 245 -10.01 -3.06 11.48
N LEU A 246 -9.48 -2.33 12.47
CA LEU A 246 -10.06 -2.29 13.82
C LEU A 246 -11.46 -1.67 13.85
N PHE A 247 -11.63 -0.49 13.25
CA PHE A 247 -12.89 0.25 13.31
C PHE A 247 -14.00 -0.38 12.47
N HIS A 248 -13.64 -1.19 11.47
CA HIS A 248 -14.59 -1.99 10.70
C HIS A 248 -14.88 -3.37 11.34
N GLY A 249 -14.19 -3.73 12.43
CA GLY A 249 -14.37 -5.02 13.10
C GLY A 249 -13.87 -6.21 12.28
N GLU A 250 -12.96 -5.97 11.33
CA GLU A 250 -12.42 -6.98 10.41
C GLU A 250 -11.27 -7.78 11.04
N LEU A 251 -10.69 -7.28 12.13
CA LEU A 251 -9.60 -7.95 12.84
C LEU A 251 -10.12 -9.02 13.80
N VAL A 252 -9.51 -10.21 13.77
CA VAL A 252 -9.60 -11.17 14.87
C VAL A 252 -8.56 -10.79 15.95
N PRO A 253 -8.96 -10.38 17.17
CA PRO A 253 -8.04 -9.87 18.19
C PRO A 253 -7.35 -11.01 18.96
N ASN A 254 -6.45 -11.73 18.30
CA ASN A 254 -5.64 -12.81 18.88
C ASN A 254 -4.22 -12.34 19.29
N LEU A 255 -3.43 -13.20 19.93
CA LEU A 255 -2.07 -12.89 20.38
C LEU A 255 -1.15 -12.50 19.23
N GLU A 256 -1.36 -13.10 18.06
CA GLU A 256 -0.69 -12.79 16.82
C GLU A 256 -0.92 -11.35 16.38
N ALA A 257 -2.18 -10.91 16.35
CA ALA A 257 -2.54 -9.53 16.06
C ALA A 257 -1.92 -8.59 17.09
N GLN A 258 -1.97 -8.94 18.39
CA GLN A 258 -1.35 -8.14 19.44
C GLN A 258 0.14 -7.87 19.18
N LYS A 259 0.90 -8.83 18.61
CA LYS A 259 2.31 -8.63 18.22
C LYS A 259 2.47 -7.60 17.09
N ALA A 260 1.62 -7.63 16.06
CA ALA A 260 1.67 -6.64 14.99
C ALA A 260 1.29 -5.24 15.52
N TYR A 261 0.24 -5.15 16.34
CA TYR A 261 -0.20 -3.89 16.94
C TYR A 261 0.76 -3.34 17.98
N ASN A 262 1.55 -4.19 18.65
CA ASN A 262 2.65 -3.77 19.51
C ASN A 262 3.65 -2.90 18.74
N SER A 263 4.21 -3.41 17.65
CA SER A 263 5.16 -2.65 16.84
C SER A 263 4.54 -1.40 16.23
N ALA A 264 3.30 -1.49 15.73
CA ALA A 264 2.58 -0.34 15.19
C ALA A 264 2.33 0.75 16.26
N PHE A 265 2.03 0.35 17.50
CA PHE A 265 1.85 1.26 18.63
C PHE A 265 3.13 2.00 18.97
N HIS A 266 4.27 1.31 19.09
CA HIS A 266 5.54 1.97 19.41
C HIS A 266 6.00 2.92 18.30
N LEU A 267 5.86 2.51 17.02
CA LEU A 267 6.11 3.40 15.88
C LEU A 267 5.26 4.67 15.94
N LEU A 268 3.95 4.51 16.20
CA LEU A 268 3.04 5.64 16.31
C LEU A 268 3.37 6.53 17.52
N ARG A 269 3.75 5.95 18.67
CA ARG A 269 4.19 6.71 19.86
C ARG A 269 5.43 7.56 19.56
N ILE A 270 6.44 7.00 18.89
CA ILE A 270 7.64 7.75 18.48
C ILE A 270 7.24 8.91 17.56
N ILE A 271 6.32 8.70 16.61
CA ILE A 271 5.79 9.77 15.73
C ILE A 271 5.06 10.84 16.55
N LEU A 272 4.23 10.46 17.52
CA LEU A 272 3.47 11.39 18.36
C LEU A 272 4.37 12.34 19.16
N GLU A 273 5.50 11.85 19.67
CA GLU A 273 6.46 12.69 20.39
C GLU A 273 7.12 13.77 19.50
N LYS A 274 7.00 13.66 18.17
CA LYS A 274 7.54 14.63 17.20
C LYS A 274 6.52 15.68 16.75
N ILE A 275 5.24 15.46 17.02
CA ILE A 275 4.14 16.38 16.66
C ILE A 275 3.49 17.03 17.89
N ARG A 276 3.96 16.67 19.08
CA ARG A 276 3.70 17.38 20.34
C ARG A 276 4.36 18.76 20.33
#